data_AF-A0A8D8UDC0-F1
#
_entry.id   AF-A0A8D8UDC0-F1
#
_cell.length_a   1.000
_cell.length_b   1.000
_cell.length_c   1.000
_cell.angle_alpha   90.00
_cell.angle_beta   90.00
_cell.angle_gamma   90.00
#
_symmetry.space_group_name_H-M   'P 1'
#
loop_
_entity.id
_entity.type
_entity.pdbx_description
1 polymer ?
#
loop_
_entity_poly.entity_id
_entity_poly.type
_entity_poly.pdbx_seq_one_letter_code
_entity_poly.pdbx_strand_id
1 'polypeptide(L)'
;MSRGSKSSTCLLCDASTQSSRNTFAIFTQPVSTSDRKLVQVLSSVLNVDLKENSIHSVVICKKCYKVCNEVDEIQDRLEELKKDLVANYEKTLRSQKRR
;
A
#
# COMPACT_ATOMS: atom_id res chain seq x y z
N MET A 1 3.87 -35.53 -7.32
CA MET A 1 4.08 -34.29 -6.55
C MET A 1 3.90 -33.12 -7.50
N SER A 2 2.71 -32.51 -7.51
CA SER A 2 2.35 -31.45 -8.46
C SER A 2 3.04 -30.15 -8.07
N ARG A 3 3.85 -29.61 -8.98
CA ARG A 3 4.46 -28.28 -8.86
C ARG A 3 3.31 -27.27 -8.78
N GLY A 4 3.16 -26.60 -7.64
CA GLY A 4 2.16 -25.53 -7.48
C GLY A 4 2.45 -24.41 -8.47
N SER A 5 1.68 -24.33 -9.55
CA SER A 5 1.74 -23.21 -10.49
C SER A 5 1.20 -21.99 -9.75
N LYS A 6 2.05 -20.98 -9.50
CA LYS A 6 1.59 -19.68 -8.97
C LYS A 6 0.46 -19.21 -9.89
N SER A 7 -0.72 -18.93 -9.33
CA SER A 7 -1.92 -18.70 -10.15
C SER A 7 -1.74 -17.43 -10.98
N SER A 8 -2.21 -17.46 -12.23
CA SER A 8 -2.26 -16.29 -13.12
C SER A 8 -3.47 -15.41 -12.80
N THR A 9 -3.70 -15.18 -11.51
CA THR A 9 -4.82 -14.42 -10.98
C THR A 9 -4.35 -13.34 -10.02
N CYS A 10 -5.17 -12.32 -9.80
CA CYS A 10 -4.88 -11.22 -8.88
C CYS A 10 -4.91 -11.72 -7.43
N LEU A 11 -3.88 -11.39 -6.62
CA LEU A 11 -3.85 -11.75 -5.20
C LEU A 11 -5.11 -11.31 -4.42
N LEU A 12 -5.71 -10.18 -4.79
CA LEU A 12 -6.79 -9.56 -4.01
C LEU A 12 -8.21 -9.91 -4.47
N CYS A 13 -8.40 -10.23 -5.75
CA CYS A 13 -9.74 -10.42 -6.31
C CYS A 13 -9.86 -11.64 -7.22
N ASP A 14 -8.79 -12.42 -7.34
CA ASP A 14 -8.70 -13.63 -8.17
C ASP A 14 -9.04 -13.46 -9.66
N ALA A 15 -9.17 -12.21 -10.13
CA ALA A 15 -9.37 -11.92 -11.54
C ALA A 15 -8.15 -12.32 -12.37
N SER A 16 -8.38 -12.80 -13.60
CA SER A 16 -7.30 -13.21 -14.53
C SER A 16 -6.27 -12.08 -14.79
N THR A 17 -4.99 -12.44 -14.69
CA THR A 17 -3.83 -11.55 -14.96
C THR A 17 -3.03 -12.00 -16.17
N GLN A 18 -3.66 -12.69 -17.13
CA GLN A 18 -3.00 -13.18 -18.35
C GLN A 18 -2.37 -12.06 -19.20
N SER A 19 -2.86 -10.83 -19.07
CA SER A 19 -2.27 -9.66 -19.73
C SER A 19 -1.24 -8.99 -18.82
N SER A 20 0.04 -9.06 -19.18
CA SER A 20 1.14 -8.38 -18.47
C SER A 20 0.95 -6.86 -18.39
N ARG A 21 0.28 -6.23 -19.38
CA ARG A 21 0.03 -4.77 -19.42
C ARG A 21 -0.88 -4.24 -18.31
N ASN A 22 -1.67 -5.11 -17.67
CA ASN A 22 -2.63 -4.74 -16.63
C ASN A 22 -2.33 -5.42 -15.29
N THR A 23 -1.08 -5.83 -15.10
CA THR A 23 -0.64 -6.65 -13.99
C THR A 23 0.59 -6.03 -13.35
N PHE A 24 0.61 -5.97 -12.02
CA PHE A 24 1.62 -5.26 -11.24
C PHE A 24 2.27 -6.22 -10.24
N ALA A 25 3.60 -6.26 -10.20
CA ALA A 25 4.36 -7.16 -9.35
C ALA A 25 4.43 -6.62 -7.91
N ILE A 26 3.95 -7.39 -6.94
CA ILE A 26 3.73 -6.93 -5.57
C ILE A 26 5.03 -6.47 -4.88
N PHE A 27 6.14 -7.19 -5.10
CA PHE A 27 7.39 -6.98 -4.36
C PHE A 27 8.34 -5.96 -4.98
N THR A 28 8.08 -5.54 -6.22
CA THR A 28 8.97 -4.64 -6.97
C THR A 28 8.28 -3.35 -7.41
N GLN A 29 6.95 -3.35 -7.53
CA GLN A 29 6.20 -2.18 -7.97
C GLN A 29 6.13 -1.13 -6.85
N PRO A 30 6.56 0.13 -7.09
CA PRO A 30 6.30 1.25 -6.18
C PRO A 30 4.83 1.67 -6.27
N VAL A 31 4.31 2.34 -5.23
CA VAL A 31 3.04 3.09 -5.31
C VAL A 31 3.30 4.51 -5.84
N SER A 32 2.24 5.24 -6.18
CA SER A 32 2.35 6.48 -6.96
C SER A 32 2.85 7.70 -6.19
N THR A 33 2.58 7.79 -4.89
CA THR A 33 2.66 9.07 -4.17
C THR A 33 3.76 9.06 -3.13
N SER A 34 3.93 7.95 -2.42
CA SER A 34 5.08 7.74 -1.54
C SER A 34 6.16 6.89 -2.20
N ASP A 35 7.37 6.91 -1.63
CA ASP A 35 8.47 6.00 -2.01
C ASP A 35 8.25 4.55 -1.54
N ARG A 36 7.04 4.21 -1.07
CA ARG A 36 6.72 2.87 -0.57
C ARG A 36 6.58 1.88 -1.71
N LYS A 37 6.88 0.62 -1.41
CA LYS A 37 6.58 -0.52 -2.27
C LYS A 37 5.13 -0.95 -2.08
N LEU A 38 4.53 -1.48 -3.15
CA LEU A 38 3.17 -2.04 -3.13
C LEU A 38 2.99 -3.10 -2.03
N VAL A 39 3.98 -3.97 -1.80
CA VAL A 39 3.96 -4.94 -0.70
C VAL A 39 3.80 -4.28 0.67
N GLN A 40 4.39 -3.10 0.91
CA GLN A 40 4.29 -2.43 2.20
C GLN A 40 2.88 -1.89 2.44
N VAL A 41 2.26 -1.31 1.40
CA VAL A 41 0.86 -0.85 1.46
C VAL A 41 -0.07 -2.04 1.69
N LEU A 42 0.09 -3.12 0.94
CA LEU A 42 -0.74 -4.31 1.09
C LEU A 42 -0.59 -4.99 2.45
N SER A 43 0.64 -5.18 2.94
CA SER A 43 0.89 -5.78 4.25
C SER A 43 0.28 -4.95 5.38
N SER A 44 0.35 -3.62 5.26
CA SER A 44 -0.28 -2.69 6.21
C SER A 44 -1.80 -2.78 6.19
N VAL A 45 -2.43 -2.73 5.01
CA VAL A 45 -3.89 -2.77 4.84
C VAL A 45 -4.47 -4.12 5.27
N LEU A 46 -3.83 -5.22 4.88
CA LEU A 46 -4.30 -6.57 5.21
C LEU A 46 -3.93 -6.99 6.63
N ASN A 47 -3.05 -6.25 7.30
CA ASN A 47 -2.46 -6.61 8.59
C ASN A 47 -1.81 -8.01 8.55
N VAL A 48 -1.09 -8.30 7.45
CA VAL A 48 -0.42 -9.58 7.20
C VAL A 48 0.97 -9.31 6.63
N ASP A 49 2.00 -9.99 7.14
CA ASP A 49 3.34 -9.95 6.54
C ASP A 49 3.38 -10.79 5.25
N LEU A 50 3.16 -10.14 4.11
CA LEU A 50 3.18 -10.81 2.80
C LEU A 50 4.60 -11.23 2.42
N LYS A 51 4.80 -12.54 2.25
CA LYS A 51 6.06 -13.12 1.74
C LYS A 51 5.80 -13.80 0.41
N GLU A 52 6.76 -13.72 -0.51
CA GLU A 52 6.59 -14.24 -1.87
C GLU A 52 6.25 -15.74 -1.92
N ASN A 53 6.70 -16.49 -0.92
CA ASN A 53 6.51 -17.94 -0.81
C ASN A 53 5.20 -18.34 -0.09
N SER A 54 4.49 -17.40 0.52
CA SER A 54 3.28 -17.69 1.33
C SER A 54 1.98 -17.23 0.68
N ILE A 55 2.04 -16.68 -0.53
CA ILE A 55 0.90 -16.13 -1.25
C ILE A 55 0.60 -16.91 -2.52
N HIS A 56 -0.68 -16.98 -2.90
CA HIS A 56 -1.11 -17.74 -4.07
C HIS A 56 -0.75 -17.06 -5.40
N SER A 57 -0.54 -15.75 -5.38
CA SER A 57 -0.14 -14.95 -6.53
C SER A 57 0.83 -13.83 -6.13
N VAL A 58 1.82 -13.57 -6.99
CA VAL A 58 2.83 -12.50 -6.79
C VAL A 58 2.47 -11.20 -7.50
N VAL A 59 1.25 -11.11 -8.04
CA VAL A 59 0.78 -9.97 -8.82
C VAL A 59 -0.63 -9.51 -8.42
N ILE A 60 -0.96 -8.25 -8.72
CA ILE A 60 -2.33 -7.73 -8.67
C ILE A 60 -2.75 -7.13 -10.00
N CYS A 61 -4.06 -7.08 -10.24
CA CYS A 61 -4.61 -6.45 -11.43
C CYS A 61 -4.62 -4.91 -11.30
N LYS A 62 -4.74 -4.22 -12.44
CA LYS A 62 -4.80 -2.76 -12.54
C LYS A 62 -5.85 -2.10 -11.65
N LYS A 63 -7.02 -2.72 -11.47
CA LYS A 63 -8.08 -2.16 -10.63
C LYS A 63 -7.65 -2.14 -9.16
N CYS A 64 -7.13 -3.25 -8.66
CA CYS A 64 -6.62 -3.35 -7.29
C CYS A 64 -5.41 -2.44 -7.08
N TYR A 65 -4.51 -2.34 -8.06
CA TYR A 65 -3.36 -1.42 -7.99
C TYR A 65 -3.79 0.05 -7.85
N LYS A 66 -4.82 0.49 -8.59
CA LYS A 66 -5.37 1.84 -8.44
C LYS A 66 -5.89 2.10 -7.02
N VAL A 67 -6.60 1.14 -6.44
CA VAL A 67 -7.09 1.26 -5.06
C VAL A 67 -5.91 1.35 -4.07
N CYS A 68 -4.83 0.59 -4.28
CA CYS A 68 -3.63 0.71 -3.45
C CYS A 68 -3.00 2.11 -3.53
N ASN A 69 -2.99 2.73 -4.72
CA ASN A 69 -2.51 4.11 -4.89
C ASN A 69 -3.43 5.11 -4.18
N GLU A 70 -4.74 4.96 -4.28
CA GLU A 70 -5.69 5.82 -3.54
C GLU A 70 -5.50 5.70 -2.03
N VAL A 71 -5.24 4.49 -1.52
CA VAL A 71 -4.90 4.28 -0.10
C VAL A 71 -3.60 4.97 0.27
N ASP A 72 -2.56 4.86 -0.57
CA ASP A 72 -1.26 5.50 -0.37
C ASP A 72 -1.41 7.03 -0.25
N GLU A 73 -2.13 7.64 -1.19
CA GLU A 73 -2.44 9.07 -1.22
C GLU A 73 -3.19 9.54 0.03
N ILE A 74 -4.21 8.79 0.46
CA ILE A 74 -5.00 9.14 1.64
C ILE A 74 -4.17 9.03 2.92
N GLN A 75 -3.29 8.03 3.01
CA GLN A 75 -2.42 7.86 4.18
C GLN A 75 -1.39 8.98 4.30
N ASP A 76 -0.79 9.39 3.19
CA ASP A 76 0.17 10.51 3.14
C ASP A 76 -0.51 11.81 3.59
N ARG A 77 -1.67 12.13 3.00
CA ARG A 77 -2.48 13.29 3.40
C ARG A 77 -2.88 13.25 4.87
N LEU A 78 -3.22 12.07 5.40
CA LEU A 78 -3.55 11.92 6.82
C LEU A 78 -2.34 12.23 7.71
N GLU A 79 -1.14 11.85 7.30
CA GLU A 79 0.08 12.14 8.04
C GLU A 79 0.38 13.65 8.09
N GLU A 80 0.22 14.34 6.97
CA GLU A 80 0.35 15.81 6.91
C GLU A 80 -0.62 16.51 7.85
N LEU A 81 -1.92 16.13 7.80
CA LEU A 81 -2.94 16.71 8.68
C LEU A 81 -2.63 16.47 10.16
N LYS A 82 -2.11 15.29 10.51
CA LYS A 82 -1.67 15.00 11.89
C LYS A 82 -0.50 15.89 12.31
N LYS A 83 0.50 16.10 11.43
CA LYS A 83 1.64 17.00 11.69
C LYS A 83 1.17 18.43 11.93
N ASP A 84 0.23 18.93 11.14
CA ASP A 84 -0.34 20.27 11.29
C ASP A 84 -1.05 20.45 12.64
N LEU A 85 -1.85 19.47 13.05
CA LEU A 85 -2.53 19.49 14.36
C LEU A 85 -1.51 19.54 15.51
N VAL A 86 -0.47 18.70 15.46
CA VAL A 86 0.60 18.68 16.47
C VAL A 86 1.34 20.02 16.50
N ALA A 87 1.74 20.55 15.35
CA ALA A 87 2.44 21.83 15.24
C ALA A 87 1.61 22.99 15.83
N ASN A 88 0.30 23.01 15.57
CA ASN A 88 -0.62 24.00 16.11
C ASN A 88 -0.76 23.89 17.63
N TYR A 89 -0.86 22.68 18.16
CA TYR A 89 -0.93 22.44 19.59
C TYR A 89 0.35 22.90 20.30
N GLU A 90 1.52 22.51 19.79
CA GLU A 90 2.79 22.92 20.36
C GLU A 90 3.02 24.43 20.31
N LYS A 91 2.60 25.08 19.21
CA LYS A 91 2.65 26.55 19.09
C LYS A 91 1.85 27.19 20.22
N THR A 92 0.68 26.66 20.53
CA THR A 92 -0.17 27.13 21.63
C THR A 92 0.53 26.95 22.97
N LEU A 93 1.12 25.78 23.24
CA LEU A 93 1.88 25.55 24.49
C LEU A 93 3.06 26.51 24.67
N ARG A 94 3.80 26.80 23.60
CA ARG A 94 4.91 27.77 23.62
C ARG A 94 4.43 29.20 23.89
N SER A 95 3.26 29.57 23.37
CA SER A 95 2.66 30.89 23.63
C SER A 95 2.10 31.04 25.05
N GLN A 96 1.52 29.98 25.62
CA GLN A 96 1.01 30.00 27.00
C GLN A 96 2.13 30.13 28.04
N LYS A 97 3.29 29.49 27.81
CA LYS A 97 4.47 29.59 28.70
C LYS A 97 5.10 30.99 28.78
N ARG A 98 4.68 31.95 27.94
CA ARG A 98 5.19 33.33 27.92
C ARG A 98 4.25 34.34 28.59
N ARG A 99 3.11 33.90 29.11
CA ARG A 99 2.18 34.69 29.92
C ARG A 99 2.38 34.37 31.39
#